data_AF-A0A6H0RXC1-F1
#
_entry.id   AF-A0A6H0RXC1-F1
#
_cell.length_a   1.000
_cell.length_b   1.000
_cell.length_c   1.000
_cell.angle_alpha   90.00
_cell.angle_beta   90.00
_cell.angle_gamma   90.00
#
_symmetry.space_group_name_H-M   'P 1'
#
loop_
_entity.id
_entity.type
_entity.pdbx_description
1 polymer ?
#
loop_
_entity_poly.entity_id
_entity_poly.type
_entity_poly.pdbx_seq_one_letter_code
_entity_poly.pdbx_strand_id
1 'polypeptide(L)'
;MIGARIGRREGSTNCGRKCSATPRRAGRPWSTPRWAGAPASLPRPRHDRNTPTFPHQRFGVTVPTLLAHNAGVPAPPPLSEACQRWAQAANYSLITSDSGEMMLRSAAAHQSRYFIRRRGADRLELTESDPETGGERPLLFVADVAVLERHLLAVMADEIRDDGGLPFLELPTSRRWLAPGYSLGEMSGGYRTLSRVDAGPVAAAPDAILSVAALVPLSQFLRWSVSDLTSAFLDEGGAPLLDAGGYATPRAKGTAR
;
A
#
# COMPACT_ATOMS: atom_id res chain seq x y z
N MET A 1 -62.09 15.20 -70.44
CA MET A 1 -62.51 14.76 -69.09
C MET A 1 -62.78 13.27 -69.16
N ILE A 2 -62.64 12.52 -68.05
CA ILE A 2 -62.74 11.04 -67.93
C ILE A 2 -61.36 10.37 -68.10
N GLY A 3 -60.86 9.49 -67.22
CA GLY A 3 -61.38 8.97 -65.95
C GLY A 3 -60.47 7.90 -65.32
N ALA A 4 -60.68 7.71 -64.02
CA ALA A 4 -60.66 6.45 -63.25
C ALA A 4 -59.40 5.56 -63.09
N ARG A 5 -59.25 5.14 -61.81
CA ARG A 5 -59.07 3.78 -61.27
C ARG A 5 -57.75 3.44 -60.55
N ILE A 6 -58.00 2.95 -59.33
CA ILE A 6 -57.15 2.27 -58.36
C ILE A 6 -56.60 0.96 -58.95
N GLY A 7 -55.33 0.66 -58.64
CA GLY A 7 -54.70 -0.65 -58.91
C GLY A 7 -53.60 -0.94 -57.89
N ARG A 8 -53.80 -2.02 -57.13
CA ARG A 8 -52.88 -2.62 -56.15
C ARG A 8 -51.78 -3.41 -56.89
N ARG A 9 -50.51 -3.33 -56.47
CA ARG A 9 -49.49 -4.37 -56.73
C ARG A 9 -48.42 -4.39 -55.64
N GLU A 10 -48.18 -5.58 -55.12
CA GLU A 10 -47.05 -5.96 -54.28
C GLU A 10 -45.76 -5.97 -55.10
N GLY A 11 -44.65 -5.62 -54.45
CA GLY A 11 -43.30 -5.62 -55.04
C GLY A 11 -42.24 -5.52 -53.95
N SER A 12 -41.79 -6.68 -53.50
CA SER A 12 -40.65 -6.92 -52.60
C SER A 12 -39.34 -6.32 -53.13
N THR A 13 -38.55 -5.65 -52.28
CA THR A 13 -37.09 -5.85 -52.16
C THR A 13 -36.48 -5.06 -50.99
N ASN A 14 -36.11 -5.80 -49.95
CA ASN A 14 -34.82 -5.81 -49.27
C ASN A 14 -33.96 -4.52 -49.23
N CYS A 15 -33.60 -4.04 -48.01
CA CYS A 15 -32.20 -3.87 -47.56
C CYS A 15 -32.11 -3.13 -46.20
N GLY A 16 -31.65 -3.87 -45.19
CA GLY A 16 -30.62 -3.39 -44.26
C GLY A 16 -30.97 -2.30 -43.24
N ARG A 17 -31.34 -2.73 -42.02
CA ARG A 17 -30.74 -2.26 -40.75
C ARG A 17 -31.30 -3.09 -39.59
N LYS A 18 -30.65 -4.23 -39.32
CA LYS A 18 -30.77 -4.89 -38.03
C LYS A 18 -30.01 -4.03 -37.02
N CYS A 19 -30.73 -3.42 -36.09
CA CYS A 19 -30.17 -2.95 -34.82
C CYS A 19 -29.72 -4.18 -34.04
N SER A 20 -28.46 -4.57 -34.21
CA SER A 20 -27.80 -5.50 -33.32
C SER A 20 -27.54 -4.76 -32.01
N ALA A 21 -28.36 -5.02 -31.00
CA ALA A 21 -28.02 -4.72 -29.62
C ALA A 21 -26.73 -5.49 -29.30
N THR A 22 -25.65 -4.76 -29.04
CA THR A 22 -24.40 -5.32 -28.57
C THR A 22 -24.67 -6.02 -27.23
N PRO A 23 -24.43 -7.33 -27.09
CA PRO A 23 -24.50 -7.97 -25.79
C PRO A 23 -23.42 -7.37 -24.91
N ARG A 24 -23.84 -6.83 -23.75
CA ARG A 24 -22.95 -6.50 -22.64
C ARG A 24 -22.01 -7.68 -22.44
N ARG A 25 -20.72 -7.42 -22.66
CA ARG A 25 -19.66 -8.38 -22.37
C ARG A 25 -19.80 -8.78 -20.91
N ALA A 26 -20.08 -10.06 -20.68
CA ALA A 26 -20.10 -10.66 -19.36
C ALA A 26 -18.83 -10.27 -18.61
N GLY A 27 -19.02 -9.76 -17.40
CA GLY A 27 -17.93 -9.43 -16.49
C GLY A 27 -17.01 -10.64 -16.36
N ARG A 28 -15.74 -10.43 -16.65
CA ARG A 28 -14.70 -11.38 -16.22
C ARG A 28 -14.77 -11.46 -14.69
N PRO A 29 -14.73 -12.64 -14.08
CA PRO A 29 -14.54 -12.74 -12.65
C PRO A 29 -13.20 -12.08 -12.30
N TRP A 30 -13.24 -10.99 -11.54
CA TRP A 30 -12.06 -10.26 -11.12
C TRP A 30 -11.20 -11.15 -10.21
N SER A 31 -9.95 -11.31 -10.59
CA SER A 31 -8.93 -12.01 -9.81
C SER A 31 -8.26 -10.96 -8.93
N THR A 32 -8.40 -11.08 -7.62
CA THR A 32 -7.77 -10.17 -6.63
C THR A 32 -6.24 -10.20 -6.76
N PRO A 33 -5.53 -9.07 -6.90
CA PRO A 33 -4.10 -9.03 -6.66
C PRO A 33 -3.88 -9.09 -5.15
N ARG A 34 -3.40 -10.25 -4.74
CA ARG A 34 -3.14 -10.64 -3.36
C ARG A 34 -1.68 -10.32 -3.07
N TRP A 35 -1.40 -9.20 -2.40
CA TRP A 35 -0.08 -8.96 -1.83
C TRP A 35 0.21 -10.08 -0.82
N ALA A 36 1.03 -11.03 -1.28
CA ALA A 36 1.29 -12.36 -0.73
C ALA A 36 0.13 -13.38 -0.83
N GLY A 37 0.37 -14.45 -1.60
CA GLY A 37 -0.41 -15.68 -1.58
C GLY A 37 -0.52 -16.29 -0.18
N ALA A 38 -1.59 -15.98 0.56
CA ALA A 38 -1.98 -16.71 1.76
C ALA A 38 -2.44 -18.15 1.39
N PRO A 39 -1.86 -19.22 1.96
CA PRO A 39 -2.44 -20.55 1.84
C PRO A 39 -3.76 -20.63 2.62
N ALA A 40 -4.71 -21.40 2.08
CA ALA A 40 -6.00 -21.66 2.70
C ALA A 40 -5.83 -22.34 4.08
N SER A 41 -6.55 -21.80 5.07
CA SER A 41 -7.05 -22.49 6.27
C SER A 41 -6.05 -23.29 7.11
N LEU A 42 -5.39 -22.63 8.07
CA LEU A 42 -4.90 -23.28 9.30
C LEU A 42 -5.79 -22.90 10.49
N PRO A 43 -6.00 -23.80 11.46
CA PRO A 43 -6.81 -23.52 12.65
C PRO A 43 -6.14 -22.45 13.52
N ARG A 44 -6.93 -21.45 13.94
CA ARG A 44 -6.50 -20.33 14.79
C ARG A 44 -6.15 -20.81 16.21
N PRO A 45 -5.02 -20.39 16.80
CA PRO A 45 -4.83 -20.43 18.26
C PRO A 45 -5.68 -19.34 18.93
N ARG A 46 -6.24 -19.66 20.11
CA ARG A 46 -7.07 -18.75 20.92
C ARG A 46 -6.27 -17.51 21.32
N HIS A 47 -6.86 -16.33 21.12
CA HIS A 47 -6.33 -15.05 21.61
C HIS A 47 -6.51 -14.95 23.14
N ASP A 48 -5.40 -15.02 23.87
CA ASP A 48 -5.28 -14.37 25.17
C ASP A 48 -5.04 -12.86 24.95
N ARG A 49 -5.77 -12.02 25.68
CA ARG A 49 -5.63 -10.55 25.68
C ARG A 49 -4.40 -10.11 26.48
N ASN A 50 -3.21 -10.54 26.06
CA ASN A 50 -1.98 -9.96 26.56
C ASN A 50 -1.32 -9.18 25.42
N THR A 51 -1.30 -7.86 25.54
CA THR A 51 -0.39 -7.01 24.77
C THR A 51 1.03 -7.52 25.06
N PRO A 52 1.76 -8.06 24.08
CA PRO A 52 3.12 -8.51 24.34
C PRO A 52 3.95 -7.30 24.74
N THR A 53 4.39 -7.28 26.00
CA THR A 53 5.47 -6.43 26.47
C THR A 53 6.70 -6.82 25.66
N PHE A 54 7.04 -6.01 24.66
CA PHE A 54 8.33 -6.12 23.98
C PHE A 54 9.42 -6.14 25.05
N PRO A 55 10.41 -7.06 25.01
CA PRO A 55 11.61 -6.85 25.78
C PRO A 55 12.13 -5.47 25.40
N HIS A 56 12.44 -4.65 26.41
CA HIS A 56 13.04 -3.34 26.27
C HIS A 56 14.40 -3.46 25.56
N GLN A 57 14.43 -3.77 24.26
CA GLN A 57 15.56 -3.40 23.42
C GLN A 57 15.49 -1.89 23.30
N ARG A 58 16.22 -1.28 24.24
CA ARG A 58 16.38 0.15 24.42
C ARG A 58 16.76 0.77 23.07
N PHE A 59 15.79 1.42 22.42
CA PHE A 59 16.08 2.62 21.66
C PHE A 59 16.64 3.60 22.67
N GLY A 60 17.96 3.80 22.64
CA GLY A 60 18.70 4.40 23.75
C GLY A 60 18.33 5.86 23.97
N VAL A 61 17.50 6.14 24.99
CA VAL A 61 17.46 7.41 25.72
C VAL A 61 17.16 7.12 27.18
N THR A 62 17.97 7.67 28.08
CA THR A 62 17.78 7.64 29.53
C THR A 62 16.54 8.46 29.91
N VAL A 63 15.55 7.87 30.59
CA VAL A 63 14.38 8.59 31.11
C VAL A 63 14.43 8.56 32.64
N PRO A 64 14.35 9.70 33.35
CA PRO A 64 14.08 9.69 34.78
C PRO A 64 12.58 9.46 35.02
N THR A 65 12.29 8.54 35.93
CA THR A 65 10.94 8.24 36.41
C THR A 65 10.36 9.41 37.22
N LEU A 66 9.22 9.98 36.79
CA LEU A 66 8.30 10.66 37.71
C LEU A 66 6.88 10.79 37.13
N LEU A 67 5.89 10.27 37.88
CA LEU A 67 4.46 10.58 37.94
C LEU A 67 3.67 10.72 36.62
N ALA A 68 2.89 9.66 36.34
CA ALA A 68 1.84 9.60 35.34
C ALA A 68 0.75 10.66 35.56
N HIS A 69 0.79 11.72 34.74
CA HIS A 69 -0.42 12.31 34.19
C HIS A 69 -0.80 11.52 32.93
N ASN A 70 -2.10 11.34 32.66
CA ASN A 70 -2.61 10.91 31.36
C ASN A 70 -2.24 11.98 30.31
N ALA A 71 -0.97 12.04 29.93
CA ALA A 71 -0.53 12.76 28.75
C ALA A 71 -1.09 11.99 27.56
N GLY A 72 -2.13 12.55 26.94
CA GLY A 72 -2.73 12.00 25.72
C GLY A 72 -1.62 11.62 24.75
N VAL A 73 -1.71 10.41 24.20
CA VAL A 73 -0.73 9.94 23.21
C VAL A 73 -0.67 10.99 22.11
N PRO A 74 0.49 11.60 21.84
CA PRO A 74 0.58 12.67 20.87
C PRO A 74 0.13 12.17 19.50
N ALA A 75 -0.61 13.00 18.77
CA ALA A 75 -1.04 12.67 17.41
C ALA A 75 0.18 12.32 16.53
N PRO A 76 0.07 11.38 15.57
CA PRO A 76 1.05 11.22 14.52
C PRO A 76 1.35 12.56 13.83
N PRO A 77 2.60 12.77 13.39
CA PRO A 77 2.92 13.92 12.55
C PRO A 77 2.13 13.85 11.24
N PRO A 78 1.80 15.01 10.63
CA PRO A 78 1.10 15.04 9.35
C PRO A 78 1.95 14.40 8.25
N LEU A 79 1.30 13.74 7.30
CA LEU A 79 1.95 13.28 6.08
C LEU A 79 2.36 14.49 5.22
N SER A 80 3.44 14.34 4.47
CA SER A 80 3.92 15.32 3.51
C SER A 80 2.88 15.59 2.43
N GLU A 81 2.91 16.80 1.87
CA GLU A 81 2.01 17.19 0.78
C GLU A 81 2.13 16.25 -0.42
N ALA A 82 3.34 15.77 -0.73
CA ALA A 82 3.55 14.81 -1.79
C ALA A 82 2.82 13.48 -1.53
N CYS A 83 2.89 12.96 -0.30
CA CYS A 83 2.18 11.75 0.09
C CYS A 83 0.66 11.96 0.06
N GLN A 84 0.17 13.13 0.49
CA GLN A 84 -1.26 13.46 0.45
C GLN A 84 -1.79 13.54 -1.00
N ARG A 85 -1.06 14.18 -1.90
CA ARG A 85 -1.42 14.22 -3.33
C ARG A 85 -1.42 12.82 -3.95
N TRP A 86 -0.47 11.97 -3.57
CA TRP A 86 -0.43 10.58 -4.01
C TRP A 86 -1.63 9.78 -3.49
N ALA A 87 -2.02 9.98 -2.23
CA ALA A 87 -3.21 9.38 -1.66
C ALA A 87 -4.47 9.80 -2.41
N GLN A 88 -4.61 11.10 -2.72
CA GLN A 88 -5.73 11.60 -3.51
C GLN A 88 -5.77 10.99 -4.91
N ALA A 89 -4.62 10.86 -5.58
CA ALA A 89 -4.53 10.23 -6.90
C ALA A 89 -4.96 8.75 -6.86
N ALA A 90 -4.71 8.06 -5.74
CA ALA A 90 -5.15 6.69 -5.47
C ALA A 90 -6.59 6.58 -4.94
N ASN A 91 -7.39 7.65 -5.01
CA ASN A 91 -8.75 7.71 -4.45
C ASN A 91 -8.81 7.44 -2.92
N TYR A 92 -7.76 7.77 -2.18
CA TYR A 92 -7.77 7.78 -0.72
C TYR A 92 -8.14 9.17 -0.18
N SER A 93 -8.97 9.16 0.85
CA SER A 93 -9.24 10.32 1.70
C SER A 93 -8.45 10.22 3.00
N LEU A 94 -7.81 11.32 3.40
CA LEU A 94 -7.13 11.42 4.68
C LEU A 94 -8.05 12.07 5.70
N ILE A 95 -8.33 11.37 6.79
CA ILE A 95 -9.21 11.81 7.86
C ILE A 95 -8.42 11.81 9.16
N THR A 96 -8.35 12.95 9.84
CA THR A 96 -7.76 13.03 11.18
C THR A 96 -8.88 13.08 12.21
N SER A 97 -8.80 12.24 13.23
CA SER A 97 -9.76 12.19 14.32
C SER A 97 -9.38 13.12 15.46
N ASP A 98 -10.35 13.48 16.30
CA ASP A 98 -10.12 14.31 17.49
C ASP A 98 -9.20 13.63 18.53
N SER A 99 -9.12 12.29 18.50
CA SER A 99 -8.17 11.51 19.32
C SER A 99 -6.74 11.55 18.79
N GLY A 100 -6.51 12.27 17.68
CA GLY A 100 -5.20 12.45 17.04
C GLY A 100 -4.87 11.39 16.00
N GLU A 101 -5.57 10.26 15.98
CA GLU A 101 -5.34 9.19 15.00
C GLU A 101 -5.68 9.65 13.58
N MET A 102 -4.87 9.21 12.61
CA MET A 102 -5.03 9.51 11.20
C MET A 102 -5.46 8.25 10.44
N MET A 103 -6.47 8.39 9.57
CA MET A 103 -7.02 7.31 8.77
C MET A 103 -6.89 7.64 7.28
N LEU A 104 -6.31 6.71 6.52
CA LEU A 104 -6.38 6.67 5.07
C LEU A 104 -7.53 5.73 4.68
N ARG A 105 -8.54 6.28 4.00
CA ARG A 105 -9.71 5.52 3.57
C ARG A 105 -9.84 5.54 2.06
N SER A 106 -9.78 4.36 1.45
CA SER A 106 -10.05 4.19 0.03
C SER A 106 -11.54 4.45 -0.27
N ALA A 107 -11.80 5.17 -1.36
CA ALA A 107 -13.12 5.32 -1.94
C ALA A 107 -13.48 4.17 -2.90
N ALA A 108 -12.53 3.28 -3.21
CA ALA A 108 -12.74 2.13 -4.09
C ALA A 108 -13.66 1.07 -3.47
N ALA A 109 -14.15 0.14 -4.30
CA ALA A 109 -15.13 -0.88 -3.91
C ALA A 109 -14.68 -1.77 -2.73
N HIS A 110 -13.37 -1.96 -2.56
CA HIS A 110 -12.79 -2.77 -1.49
C HIS A 110 -12.64 -2.04 -0.15
N GLN A 111 -12.93 -0.73 -0.10
CA GLN A 111 -12.98 0.11 1.10
C GLN A 111 -11.82 -0.13 2.10
N SER A 112 -10.62 -0.37 1.63
CA SER A 112 -9.45 -0.54 2.49
C SER A 112 -9.28 0.69 3.37
N ARG A 113 -9.10 0.47 4.67
CA ARG A 113 -8.85 1.53 5.66
C ARG A 113 -7.53 1.22 6.35
N TYR A 114 -6.66 2.21 6.35
CA TYR A 114 -5.41 2.17 7.10
C TYR A 114 -5.45 3.19 8.21
N PHE A 115 -4.99 2.80 9.39
CA PHE A 115 -4.91 3.67 10.55
C PHE A 115 -3.45 3.88 10.93
N ILE A 116 -3.11 5.14 11.15
CA ILE A 116 -1.77 5.60 11.50
C ILE A 116 -1.85 6.14 12.93
N ARG A 117 -1.11 5.49 13.83
CA ARG A 117 -1.10 5.84 15.25
C ARG A 117 0.32 6.07 15.74
N ARG A 118 0.47 6.98 16.70
CA ARG A 118 1.73 7.16 17.41
C ARG A 118 1.81 6.17 18.57
N ARG A 119 2.95 5.52 18.75
CA ARG A 119 3.19 4.50 19.79
C ARG A 119 4.45 4.82 20.58
N GLY A 120 4.36 5.85 21.41
CA GLY A 120 5.49 6.42 22.15
C GLY A 120 6.06 7.66 21.45
N ALA A 121 7.24 8.12 21.88
CA ALA A 121 7.84 9.35 21.34
C ALA A 121 8.36 9.20 19.90
N ASP A 122 8.83 8.01 19.51
CA ASP A 122 9.66 7.81 18.31
C ASP A 122 9.18 6.63 17.46
N ARG A 123 7.87 6.38 17.44
CA ARG A 123 7.32 5.24 16.68
C ARG A 123 5.92 5.49 16.19
N LEU A 124 5.69 5.10 14.94
CA LEU A 124 4.38 5.04 14.32
C LEU A 124 3.99 3.58 14.10
N GLU A 125 2.70 3.31 14.17
CA GLU A 125 2.07 2.05 13.83
C GLU A 125 1.10 2.29 12.68
N LEU A 126 1.18 1.42 11.68
CA LEU A 126 0.22 1.28 10.60
C LEU A 126 -0.56 -0.02 10.81
N THR A 127 -1.88 0.10 10.94
CA THR A 127 -2.80 -1.04 10.90
C THR A 127 -3.70 -0.93 9.67
N GLU A 128 -4.30 -2.05 9.29
CA GLU A 128 -5.30 -2.15 8.24
C GLU A 128 -6.57 -2.78 8.80
N SER A 129 -7.74 -2.28 8.38
CA SER A 129 -9.00 -2.94 8.67
C SER A 129 -9.14 -4.22 7.85
N ASP A 130 -9.41 -5.33 8.52
CA ASP A 130 -9.84 -6.56 7.90
C ASP A 130 -11.29 -6.39 7.39
N PRO A 131 -11.55 -6.54 6.08
CA PRO A 131 -12.85 -6.27 5.50
C PRO A 131 -13.92 -7.30 5.89
N GLU A 132 -13.53 -8.51 6.30
CA GLU A 132 -14.46 -9.60 6.65
C GLU A 132 -14.89 -9.51 8.11
N THR A 133 -13.95 -9.21 9.00
CA THR A 133 -14.17 -9.20 10.45
C THR A 133 -14.39 -7.81 11.01
N GLY A 134 -14.00 -6.76 10.27
CA GLY A 134 -13.94 -5.38 10.77
C GLY A 134 -12.85 -5.16 11.83
N GLY A 135 -12.05 -6.18 12.16
CA GLY A 135 -10.94 -6.07 13.09
C GLY A 135 -9.77 -5.31 12.46
N GLU A 136 -8.83 -4.84 13.28
CA GLU A 136 -7.60 -4.25 12.78
C GLU A 136 -6.43 -5.20 12.90
N ARG A 137 -5.61 -5.28 11.86
CA ARG A 137 -4.36 -6.03 11.86
C ARG A 137 -3.16 -5.10 11.76
N PRO A 138 -2.10 -5.29 12.57
CA PRO A 138 -0.87 -4.53 12.39
C PRO A 138 -0.20 -4.91 11.07
N LEU A 139 0.25 -3.92 10.33
CA LEU A 139 1.04 -4.10 9.11
C LEU A 139 2.49 -3.73 9.32
N LEU A 140 2.74 -2.59 9.96
CA LEU A 140 4.08 -2.02 10.04
C LEU A 140 4.21 -1.11 11.26
N PHE A 141 5.33 -1.25 11.97
CA PHE A 141 5.83 -0.22 12.87
C PHE A 141 7.02 0.46 12.21
N VAL A 142 7.13 1.78 12.35
CA VAL A 142 8.26 2.54 11.80
C VAL A 142 8.79 3.57 12.79
N ALA A 143 10.07 3.91 12.66
CA ALA A 143 10.73 4.88 13.52
C ALA A 143 10.25 6.33 13.26
N ASP A 144 9.92 6.67 12.01
CA ASP A 144 9.49 8.01 11.65
C ASP A 144 8.52 8.05 10.45
N VAL A 145 7.95 9.24 10.21
CA VAL A 145 6.94 9.45 9.16
C VAL A 145 7.51 9.34 7.75
N ALA A 146 8.78 9.66 7.52
CA ALA A 146 9.38 9.53 6.20
C ALA A 146 9.49 8.06 5.79
N VAL A 147 9.79 7.16 6.73
CA VAL A 147 9.76 5.70 6.50
C VAL A 147 8.33 5.24 6.22
N LEU A 148 7.35 5.72 7.00
CA LEU A 148 5.93 5.41 6.77
C LEU A 148 5.48 5.80 5.35
N GLU A 149 5.78 7.03 4.94
CA GLU A 149 5.39 7.55 3.63
C GLU A 149 5.97 6.71 2.50
N ARG A 150 7.23 6.26 2.61
CA ARG A 150 7.84 5.37 1.60
C ARG A 150 7.07 4.06 1.44
N HIS A 151 6.55 3.52 2.54
CA HIS A 151 5.69 2.34 2.49
C HIS A 151 4.32 2.68 1.88
N LEU A 152 3.68 3.76 2.32
CA LEU A 152 2.36 4.19 1.83
C LEU A 152 2.36 4.50 0.34
N LEU A 153 3.43 5.09 -0.20
CA LEU A 153 3.56 5.34 -1.64
C LEU A 153 3.40 4.05 -2.46
N ALA A 154 4.00 2.95 -1.98
CA ALA A 154 3.89 1.65 -2.64
C ALA A 154 2.49 1.05 -2.48
N VAL A 155 1.89 1.13 -1.29
CA VAL A 155 0.51 0.66 -1.04
C VAL A 155 -0.49 1.36 -1.97
N MET A 156 -0.33 2.66 -2.17
CA MET A 156 -1.24 3.46 -3.01
C MET A 156 -0.90 3.35 -4.50
N ALA A 157 0.33 2.97 -4.86
CA ALA A 157 0.74 2.80 -6.24
C ALA A 157 -0.09 1.72 -6.96
N ASP A 158 -0.50 0.66 -6.26
CA ASP A 158 -1.23 -0.43 -6.90
C ASP A 158 -2.61 0.00 -7.38
N GLU A 159 -3.33 0.75 -6.56
CA GLU A 159 -4.63 1.32 -6.94
C GLU A 159 -4.46 2.30 -8.11
N ILE A 160 -3.42 3.15 -8.08
CA ILE A 160 -3.12 4.08 -9.20
C ILE A 160 -2.81 3.30 -10.49
N ARG A 161 -2.05 2.21 -10.39
CA ARG A 161 -1.71 1.38 -11.55
C ARG A 161 -2.92 0.65 -12.09
N ASP A 162 -3.76 0.09 -11.22
CA ASP A 162 -4.99 -0.60 -11.61
C ASP A 162 -5.97 0.37 -12.30
N ASP A 163 -6.24 1.52 -11.68
CA ASP A 163 -7.09 2.58 -12.25
C ASP A 163 -6.52 3.12 -13.58
N GLY A 164 -5.18 3.20 -13.69
CA GLY A 164 -4.47 3.63 -14.88
C GLY A 164 -4.35 2.56 -15.98
N GLY A 165 -4.75 1.32 -15.70
CA GLY A 165 -4.57 0.19 -16.63
C GLY A 165 -3.11 -0.21 -16.86
N LEU A 166 -2.21 0.15 -15.94
CA LEU A 166 -0.80 -0.24 -15.98
C LEU A 166 -0.63 -1.70 -15.53
N PRO A 167 0.33 -2.45 -16.10
CA PRO A 167 0.62 -3.81 -15.65
C PRO A 167 0.96 -3.85 -14.16
N PHE A 168 0.68 -4.96 -13.48
CA PHE A 168 1.14 -5.17 -12.11
C PHE A 168 2.67 -5.08 -12.04
N LEU A 169 3.20 -4.27 -11.11
CA LEU A 169 4.64 -4.10 -10.96
C LEU A 169 5.20 -5.13 -9.98
N GLU A 170 5.83 -6.17 -10.51
CA GLU A 170 6.42 -7.21 -9.67
C GLU A 170 7.69 -6.71 -8.99
N LEU A 171 7.61 -6.50 -7.68
CA LEU A 171 8.73 -6.08 -6.85
C LEU A 171 9.50 -7.31 -6.32
N PRO A 172 10.83 -7.37 -6.47
CA PRO A 172 11.61 -8.44 -5.86
C PRO A 172 11.53 -8.41 -4.32
N THR A 173 11.03 -9.48 -3.70
CA THR A 173 10.76 -9.49 -2.25
C THR A 173 11.73 -10.33 -1.42
N SER A 174 12.61 -11.12 -2.03
CA SER A 174 13.48 -12.04 -1.28
C SER A 174 14.66 -11.36 -0.59
N ARG A 175 15.17 -11.96 0.51
CA ARG A 175 16.29 -11.41 1.31
C ARG A 175 17.54 -11.03 0.50
N ARG A 176 17.80 -11.68 -0.67
CA ARG A 176 18.93 -11.33 -1.56
C ARG A 176 18.83 -9.94 -2.17
N TRP A 177 17.63 -9.37 -2.21
CA TRP A 177 17.35 -8.02 -2.71
C TRP A 177 17.31 -6.97 -1.59
N LEU A 178 17.75 -7.33 -0.38
CA LEU A 178 17.88 -6.37 0.71
C LEU A 178 18.85 -5.26 0.31
N ALA A 179 18.46 -4.02 0.58
CA ALA A 179 19.25 -2.87 0.20
C ALA A 179 20.61 -2.82 0.95
N PRO A 180 21.72 -2.42 0.28
CA PRO A 180 23.00 -2.21 0.95
C PRO A 180 22.86 -1.24 2.13
N GLY A 181 23.53 -1.57 3.25
CA GLY A 181 23.46 -0.77 4.48
C GLY A 181 22.25 -1.09 5.38
N TYR A 182 21.43 -2.07 5.01
CA TYR A 182 20.33 -2.58 5.84
C TYR A 182 20.54 -4.04 6.23
N SER A 183 19.96 -4.43 7.36
CA SER A 183 19.89 -5.79 7.84
C SER A 183 18.46 -6.15 8.27
N LEU A 184 18.11 -7.43 8.14
CA LEU A 184 16.89 -7.99 8.69
C LEU A 184 17.25 -8.84 9.91
N GLY A 185 16.61 -8.57 11.04
CA GLY A 185 16.66 -9.45 12.19
C GLY A 185 15.87 -10.75 11.97
N GLU A 186 16.02 -11.68 12.89
CA GLU A 186 15.14 -12.83 12.98
C GLU A 186 13.79 -12.45 13.59
N MET A 187 12.83 -13.38 13.54
CA MET A 187 11.53 -13.16 14.20
C MET A 187 11.72 -13.12 15.72
N SER A 188 11.28 -12.04 16.35
CA SER A 188 11.26 -11.90 17.81
C SER A 188 9.99 -11.19 18.25
N GLY A 189 9.31 -11.74 19.26
CA GLY A 189 8.03 -11.20 19.73
C GLY A 189 6.93 -11.15 18.65
N GLY A 190 7.01 -11.99 17.62
CA GLY A 190 6.07 -11.99 16.49
C GLY A 190 6.41 -11.02 15.35
N TYR A 191 7.53 -10.30 15.45
CA TYR A 191 7.93 -9.29 14.47
C TYR A 191 9.31 -9.57 13.88
N ARG A 192 9.50 -9.19 12.63
CA ARG A 192 10.81 -9.02 12.01
C ARG A 192 11.17 -7.55 12.00
N THR A 193 12.43 -7.25 12.28
CA THR A 193 12.93 -5.87 12.30
C THR A 193 13.86 -5.60 11.13
N LEU A 194 13.63 -4.52 10.40
CA LEU A 194 14.55 -3.92 9.45
C LEU A 194 15.37 -2.86 10.19
N SER A 195 16.70 -2.98 10.13
CA SER A 195 17.63 -2.02 10.74
C SER A 195 18.57 -1.45 9.69
N ARG A 196 18.97 -0.19 9.86
CA ARG A 196 20.13 0.37 9.18
C ARG A 196 21.37 0.03 10.00
N VAL A 197 22.42 -0.46 9.36
CA VAL A 197 23.62 -1.02 10.04
C VAL A 197 24.20 -0.05 11.08
N ASP A 198 24.19 1.26 10.80
CA ASP A 198 24.79 2.28 11.67
C ASP A 198 23.79 3.14 12.45
N ALA A 199 22.47 2.93 12.25
CA ALA A 199 21.45 3.79 12.86
C ALA A 199 20.36 3.03 13.64
N GLY A 200 20.39 1.69 13.61
CA GLY A 200 19.45 0.86 14.35
C GLY A 200 18.12 0.61 13.62
N PRO A 201 17.08 0.19 14.35
CA PRO A 201 15.81 -0.22 13.76
C PRO A 201 15.08 0.94 13.07
N VAL A 202 14.60 0.70 11.85
CA VAL A 202 13.82 1.68 11.07
C VAL A 202 12.37 1.24 10.87
N ALA A 203 12.13 -0.07 10.80
CA ALA A 203 10.79 -0.62 10.63
C ALA A 203 10.70 -2.03 11.22
N ALA A 204 9.49 -2.46 11.58
CA ALA A 204 9.21 -3.83 11.97
C ALA A 204 7.85 -4.26 11.42
N ALA A 205 7.77 -5.49 10.92
CA ALA A 205 6.54 -6.05 10.35
C ALA A 205 6.22 -7.40 11.02
N PRO A 206 4.95 -7.72 11.27
CA PRO A 206 4.55 -9.01 11.80
C PRO A 206 4.62 -10.09 10.71
N ASP A 207 4.40 -11.34 11.13
CA ASP A 207 4.38 -12.54 10.27
C ASP A 207 5.73 -12.90 9.63
N ALA A 208 6.06 -14.20 9.60
CA ALA A 208 7.38 -14.65 9.15
C ALA A 208 7.63 -14.45 7.64
N ILE A 209 6.56 -14.52 6.83
CA ILE A 209 6.62 -14.46 5.37
C ILE A 209 6.31 -13.04 4.90
N LEU A 210 5.19 -12.46 5.35
CA LEU A 210 4.74 -11.13 4.95
C LEU A 210 5.74 -10.05 5.37
N SER A 211 6.41 -10.22 6.50
CA SER A 211 7.44 -9.26 6.91
C SER A 211 8.60 -9.16 5.92
N VAL A 212 9.00 -10.24 5.25
CA VAL A 212 10.05 -10.18 4.23
C VAL A 212 9.55 -9.44 3.00
N ALA A 213 8.33 -9.76 2.57
CA ALA A 213 7.69 -9.14 1.42
C ALA A 213 7.45 -7.64 1.59
N ALA A 214 7.23 -7.17 2.82
CA ALA A 214 7.09 -5.74 3.12
C ALA A 214 8.44 -5.04 3.31
N LEU A 215 9.35 -5.64 4.10
CA LEU A 215 10.57 -4.95 4.56
C LEU A 215 11.68 -4.90 3.50
N VAL A 216 11.77 -5.89 2.61
CA VAL A 216 12.78 -5.88 1.54
C VAL A 216 12.54 -4.73 0.56
N PRO A 217 11.35 -4.58 -0.06
CA PRO A 217 11.06 -3.42 -0.90
C PRO A 217 11.22 -2.10 -0.16
N LEU A 218 10.75 -2.02 1.09
CA LEU A 218 10.88 -0.81 1.90
C LEU A 218 12.35 -0.39 2.06
N SER A 219 13.27 -1.33 2.30
CA SER A 219 14.70 -1.02 2.39
C SER A 219 15.24 -0.37 1.12
N GLN A 220 14.72 -0.75 -0.05
CA GLN A 220 15.10 -0.17 -1.34
C GLN A 220 14.46 1.21 -1.50
N PHE A 221 13.17 1.36 -1.22
CA PHE A 221 12.47 2.65 -1.31
C PHE A 221 13.13 3.75 -0.47
N LEU A 222 13.68 3.38 0.69
CA LEU A 222 14.40 4.31 1.57
C LEU A 222 15.68 4.88 0.94
N ARG A 223 16.16 4.35 -0.17
CA ARG A 223 17.31 4.87 -0.93
C ARG A 223 16.91 5.85 -2.04
N TRP A 224 15.63 5.93 -2.37
CA TRP A 224 15.11 6.74 -3.47
C TRP A 224 14.41 8.02 -2.98
N SER A 225 14.42 9.04 -3.83
CA SER A 225 13.60 10.22 -3.61
C SER A 225 12.12 9.90 -3.81
N VAL A 226 11.22 10.70 -3.22
CA VAL A 226 9.77 10.56 -3.46
C VAL A 226 9.49 10.63 -4.96
N SER A 227 10.07 11.61 -5.64
CA SER A 227 9.85 11.85 -7.07
C SER A 227 10.24 10.65 -7.93
N ASP A 228 11.39 10.04 -7.64
CA ASP A 228 11.85 8.87 -8.40
C ASP A 228 10.96 7.65 -8.14
N LEU A 229 10.48 7.48 -6.90
CA LEU A 229 9.55 6.40 -6.57
C LEU A 229 8.19 6.60 -7.26
N THR A 230 7.62 7.80 -7.20
CA THR A 230 6.36 8.08 -7.90
C THR A 230 6.51 7.91 -9.41
N SER A 231 7.66 8.31 -9.98
CA SER A 231 7.95 8.06 -11.39
C SER A 231 8.04 6.57 -11.69
N ALA A 232 8.75 5.80 -10.86
CA ALA A 232 8.86 4.36 -11.02
C ALA A 232 7.52 3.64 -10.94
N PHE A 233 6.64 4.06 -10.02
CA PHE A 233 5.30 3.45 -9.91
C PHE A 233 4.37 3.78 -11.07
N LEU A 234 4.67 4.81 -11.87
CA LEU A 234 3.91 5.15 -13.08
C LEU A 234 4.55 4.60 -14.36
N ASP A 235 5.81 4.19 -14.31
CA ASP A 235 6.49 3.55 -15.43
C ASP A 235 6.01 2.10 -15.57
N GLU A 236 5.75 1.65 -16.81
CA GLU A 236 5.27 0.29 -17.07
C GLU A 236 6.22 -0.78 -16.50
N GLY A 237 7.54 -0.57 -16.63
CA GLY A 237 8.58 -1.48 -16.18
C GLY A 237 9.17 -1.18 -14.80
N GLY A 238 8.74 -0.10 -14.14
CA GLY A 238 9.24 0.31 -12.84
C GLY A 238 10.50 1.18 -12.87
N ALA A 239 10.92 1.69 -14.01
CA ALA A 239 12.11 2.54 -14.09
C ALA A 239 11.84 3.92 -13.43
N PRO A 240 12.79 4.47 -12.64
CA PRO A 240 14.17 4.03 -12.49
C PRO A 240 14.41 3.04 -11.34
N LEU A 241 13.39 2.70 -10.54
CA LEU A 241 13.54 1.82 -9.37
C LEU A 241 13.98 0.40 -9.77
N LEU A 242 13.44 -0.11 -10.87
CA LEU A 242 13.76 -1.43 -11.42
C LEU A 242 14.59 -1.32 -12.69
N ASP A 243 15.55 -2.22 -12.82
CA ASP A 243 16.35 -2.43 -14.02
C ASP A 243 16.78 -3.90 -14.11
N ALA A 244 16.81 -4.46 -15.31
CA ALA A 244 17.29 -5.83 -15.61
C ALA A 244 16.75 -6.93 -14.66
N GLY A 245 15.47 -6.83 -14.24
CA GLY A 245 14.83 -7.81 -13.35
C GLY A 245 15.17 -7.69 -11.86
N GLY A 246 15.74 -6.56 -11.44
CA GLY A 246 16.13 -6.28 -10.07
C GLY A 246 15.97 -4.82 -9.67
N TYR A 247 16.31 -4.51 -8.42
CA TYR A 247 16.38 -3.12 -7.97
C TYR A 247 17.63 -2.45 -8.52
N ALA A 248 17.43 -1.30 -9.16
CA ALA A 248 18.50 -0.44 -9.58
C ALA A 248 19.13 0.30 -8.39
N THR A 249 20.32 0.85 -8.61
CA THR A 249 20.97 1.73 -7.64
C THR A 249 20.57 3.18 -7.96
N PRO A 250 20.06 3.95 -6.98
CA PRO A 250 19.80 5.37 -7.18
C PRO A 250 21.08 6.05 -7.65
N ARG A 251 20.98 6.86 -8.71
CA ARG A 251 22.10 7.68 -9.13
C ARG A 251 22.42 8.64 -8.00
N ALA A 252 23.68 8.71 -7.59
CA ALA A 252 24.13 9.77 -6.69
C ALA A 252 23.67 11.10 -7.30
N LYS A 253 22.91 11.90 -6.54
CA LYS A 253 22.58 13.25 -6.99
C LYS A 253 23.92 13.93 -7.24
N GLY A 254 24.25 14.15 -8.52
CA GLY A 254 25.44 14.91 -8.88
C GLY A 254 25.35 16.21 -8.11
N THR A 255 26.30 16.45 -7.22
CA THR A 255 26.51 17.79 -6.68
C THR A 255 26.76 18.67 -7.89
N ALA A 256 25.75 19.42 -8.31
CA ALA A 256 25.93 20.53 -9.22
C ALA A 256 26.99 21.41 -8.57
N ARG A 257 28.17 21.44 -9.21
CA ARG A 257 29.34 22.17 -8.77
C ARG A 257 29.25 23.60 -9.25
#